data_AF-A0A945BEV3-F1
#
_entry.id   AF-A0A945BEV3-F1
#
_cell.length_a   1.000
_cell.length_b   1.000
_cell.length_c   1.000
_cell.angle_alpha   90.00
_cell.angle_beta   90.00
_cell.angle_gamma   90.00
#
_symmetry.space_group_name_H-M   'P 1'
#
loop_
_entity.id
_entity.type
_entity.pdbx_description
1 polymer ?
#
loop_
_entity_poly.entity_id
_entity_poly.type
_entity_poly.pdbx_seq_one_letter_code
_entity_poly.pdbx_strand_id
1 'polypeptide(L)' 'MTGCDTTICESCIPTGGVGPCTMQFDPVCGCDGAQYSNPCMAMQQGIFTYTSAIGPNGQLLPCTQPSTCEV' A
#
# COMPACT_ATOMS: atom_id res chain seq x y z
N MET A 1 12.37 6.34 18.58
CA MET A 1 11.81 5.09 18.04
C MET A 1 10.67 5.50 17.13
N THR A 2 11.05 6.15 16.03
CA THR A 2 10.12 6.79 15.11
C THR A 2 9.98 5.81 13.96
N GLY A 3 8.76 5.34 13.71
CA GLY A 3 8.45 4.51 12.55
C GLY A 3 8.91 5.18 11.25
N CYS A 4 9.12 4.37 10.22
CA CYS A 4 9.94 4.66 9.04
C CYS A 4 11.43 4.79 9.38
N ASP A 5 12.13 3.67 9.52
CA ASP A 5 13.60 3.70 9.41
C ASP A 5 13.97 4.07 7.97
N THR A 6 14.90 4.99 7.84
CA THR A 6 15.16 5.89 6.71
C THR A 6 15.78 5.21 5.47
N THR A 7 15.34 4.01 5.11
CA THR A 7 15.69 3.39 3.81
C THR A 7 14.46 3.05 2.96
N ILE A 8 13.24 3.01 3.52
CA ILE A 8 12.00 2.79 2.75
C ILE A 8 10.85 3.64 3.31
N CYS A 9 11.00 4.97 3.33
CA CYS A 9 9.88 5.91 3.23
C CYS A 9 10.19 7.04 2.23
N GLU A 10 11.13 6.81 1.31
CA GLU A 10 11.56 7.78 0.29
C GLU A 10 11.01 7.46 -1.11
N SER A 11 10.35 6.31 -1.30
CA SER A 11 9.76 5.91 -2.59
C SER A 11 8.23 6.09 -2.66
N CYS A 12 7.61 6.70 -1.66
CA CYS A 12 6.18 7.08 -1.70
C CYS A 12 5.95 8.34 -2.52
N ILE A 13 6.66 8.48 -3.64
CA ILE A 13 6.46 9.58 -4.57
C ILE A 13 5.39 9.12 -5.56
N PRO A 14 4.15 9.65 -5.48
CA PRO A 14 3.09 9.31 -6.42
C PRO A 14 3.52 9.75 -7.81
N THR A 15 4.03 8.82 -8.61
CA THR A 15 4.53 9.11 -9.96
C THR A 15 3.45 8.97 -11.03
N GLY A 16 2.19 8.71 -10.63
CA GLY A 16 1.04 8.56 -11.51
C GLY A 16 1.22 7.44 -12.54
N GLY A 17 0.69 6.25 -12.26
CA GLY A 17 0.65 5.17 -13.24
C GLY A 17 -0.50 5.35 -14.22
N VAL A 18 -0.29 4.98 -15.49
CA VAL A 18 -1.35 4.97 -16.51
C VAL A 18 -1.41 3.58 -17.13
N GLY A 19 -2.53 2.89 -16.96
CA GLY A 19 -2.74 1.55 -17.53
C GLY A 19 -4.09 0.93 -17.19
N PRO A 20 -4.58 -0.02 -18.00
CA PRO A 20 -5.80 -0.74 -17.71
C PRO A 20 -5.61 -1.61 -16.46
N CYS A 21 -6.51 -1.49 -15.49
CA CYS A 21 -6.54 -2.34 -14.31
C CYS A 21 -7.62 -3.41 -14.41
N THR A 22 -7.31 -4.59 -13.91
CA THR A 22 -8.32 -5.64 -13.72
C THR A 22 -9.26 -5.27 -12.58
N MET A 23 -10.49 -5.79 -12.62
CA MET A 23 -11.46 -5.67 -11.52
C MET A 23 -11.24 -6.72 -10.41
N GLN A 24 -10.02 -7.26 -10.32
CA GLN A 24 -9.66 -8.17 -9.22
C GLN A 24 -9.75 -7.40 -7.91
N PHE A 25 -10.40 -7.99 -6.91
CA PHE A 25 -10.43 -7.44 -5.56
C PHE A 25 -9.26 -8.02 -4.77
N ASP A 26 -8.23 -7.20 -4.55
CA ASP A 26 -7.03 -7.57 -3.80
C ASP A 26 -6.59 -6.36 -2.95
N PRO A 27 -7.21 -6.15 -1.79
CA PRO A 27 -7.08 -4.91 -1.06
C PRO A 27 -5.64 -4.74 -0.58
N VAL A 28 -5.05 -3.60 -0.88
CA VAL A 28 -3.68 -3.25 -0.47
C VAL A 28 -3.67 -1.93 0.29
N CYS A 29 -2.75 -1.80 1.23
CA CYS A 29 -2.44 -0.53 1.89
C CYS A 29 -1.26 0.11 1.17
N GLY A 30 -1.50 1.27 0.57
CA GLY A 30 -0.44 2.10 0.02
C GLY A 30 0.38 2.74 1.13
N CYS A 31 1.60 3.12 0.80
CA CYS A 31 2.48 3.77 1.75
C CYS A 31 2.10 5.23 2.08
N ASP A 32 1.12 5.78 1.35
CA ASP A 32 0.38 7.00 1.67
C ASP A 32 -0.66 6.80 2.80
N GLY A 33 -0.83 5.56 3.28
CA GLY A 33 -1.84 5.20 4.28
C GLY A 33 -3.24 5.05 3.71
N ALA A 34 -3.40 5.10 2.39
CA ALA A 34 -4.68 4.86 1.73
C ALA A 34 -4.88 3.37 1.45
N GLN A 35 -6.11 2.91 1.57
CA GLN A 35 -6.50 1.57 1.14
C GLN A 35 -6.92 1.59 -0.32
N TYR A 36 -6.34 0.72 -1.12
CA TYR A 36 -6.67 0.53 -2.52
C TYR A 36 -7.38 -0.82 -2.71
N SER A 37 -8.39 -0.85 -3.57
CA SER A 37 -9.13 -2.10 -3.85
C SER A 37 -8.29 -3.14 -4.58
N ASN A 38 -7.23 -2.71 -5.27
CA ASN A 38 -6.25 -3.57 -5.91
C ASN A 38 -4.89 -2.86 -6.07
N PRO A 39 -3.79 -3.62 -6.24
CA PRO A 39 -2.46 -3.04 -6.47
C PRO A 39 -2.40 -2.15 -7.71
N CYS A 40 -3.22 -2.45 -8.73
CA CYS A 40 -3.26 -1.67 -9.94
C CYS A 40 -3.87 -0.27 -9.74
N MET A 41 -4.88 -0.13 -8.88
CA MET A 41 -5.47 1.14 -8.48
C MET A 41 -4.46 1.97 -7.67
N ALA A 42 -3.67 1.33 -6.81
CA ALA A 42 -2.57 1.99 -6.12
C ALA A 42 -1.55 2.54 -7.13
N MET A 43 -1.14 1.73 -8.10
CA MET A 43 -0.24 2.15 -9.18
C MET A 43 -0.83 3.29 -10.03
N GLN A 44 -2.14 3.28 -10.31
CA GLN A 44 -2.81 4.40 -11.00
C GLN A 44 -2.72 5.71 -10.22
N GLN A 45 -2.74 5.65 -8.89
CA GLN A 45 -2.50 6.81 -8.02
C GLN A 45 -1.00 7.13 -7.87
N GLY A 46 -0.11 6.37 -8.52
CA GLY A 46 1.34 6.52 -8.44
C GLY A 46 1.97 5.82 -7.25
N ILE A 47 1.21 5.03 -6.50
CA ILE A 47 1.66 4.30 -5.33
C ILE A 47 2.13 2.90 -5.76
N PHE A 48 3.43 2.78 -6.01
CA PHE A 48 4.08 1.51 -6.33
C PHE A 48 4.55 0.74 -5.09
N THR A 49 4.54 1.39 -3.93
CA THR A 49 4.87 0.78 -2.64
C THR A 49 3.59 0.55 -1.86
N TYR A 50 3.17 -0.70 -1.81
CA TYR A 50 1.98 -1.14 -1.11
C TYR A 50 2.21 -2.50 -0.43
N THR A 51 1.45 -2.78 0.62
CA THR A 51 1.42 -4.07 1.30
C THR A 51 0.00 -4.66 1.23
N SER A 52 -0.15 -5.96 1.35
CA SER A 52 -1.47 -6.59 1.41
C SER A 52 -2.25 -6.09 2.62
N ALA A 53 -3.48 -5.61 2.41
CA ALA A 53 -4.37 -5.25 3.51
C ALA A 53 -5.02 -6.48 4.16
N ILE A 54 -4.71 -7.69 3.66
CA ILE A 54 -5.12 -8.96 4.25
C ILE A 54 -4.03 -9.42 5.22
N GLY A 55 -4.34 -9.43 6.51
CA GLY A 55 -3.44 -9.92 7.55
C GLY A 55 -3.28 -11.45 7.52
N PRO A 56 -2.34 -12.00 8.33
CA PRO A 56 -2.08 -13.45 8.40
C PRO A 56 -3.29 -14.28 8.85
N ASN A 57 -4.28 -13.65 9.48
CA ASN A 57 -5.53 -14.27 9.90
C ASN A 57 -6.66 -14.13 8.84
N GLY A 58 -6.36 -13.64 7.63
CA GLY A 58 -7.35 -13.40 6.57
C GLY A 58 -8.25 -12.18 6.80
N GLN A 59 -7.92 -11.34 7.78
CA GLN A 59 -8.71 -10.15 8.12
C GLN A 59 -8.23 -8.92 7.34
N LEU A 60 -9.19 -8.11 6.90
CA LEU A 60 -8.95 -6.77 6.36
C LEU A 60 -8.45 -5.84 7.47
N LEU A 61 -7.21 -5.38 7.32
CA LEU A 61 -6.53 -4.50 8.26
C LEU A 61 -6.74 -3.03 7.87
N PRO A 62 -7.06 -2.13 8.82
CA PRO A 62 -7.22 -0.72 8.51
C PRO A 62 -5.86 -0.10 8.21
N CYS A 63 -5.72 0.57 7.07
CA CYS A 63 -4.48 1.25 6.65
C CYS A 63 -4.12 2.49 7.50
N THR A 64 -4.73 2.66 8.68
CA THR A 64 -4.61 3.81 9.60
C THR A 64 -3.34 3.82 10.46
N GLN A 65 -2.19 3.42 9.89
CA GLN A 65 -0.84 3.39 10.50
C GLN A 65 -0.56 2.29 11.56
N PRO A 66 0.74 2.03 11.79
CA PRO A 66 1.64 1.27 10.97
C PRO A 66 1.45 -0.20 11.36
N SER A 67 0.78 -1.00 10.54
CA SER A 67 0.91 -2.45 10.67
C SER A 67 2.28 -2.80 10.11
N THR A 68 3.29 -2.49 10.93
CA THR A 68 4.64 -3.01 10.89
C THR A 68 5.09 -3.37 9.47
N CYS A 69 5.91 -2.51 8.88
CA CYS A 69 7.14 -3.04 8.31
C CYS A 69 7.75 -3.88 9.45
N GLU A 70 7.34 -5.15 9.57
CA GLU A 70 7.92 -6.06 10.53
C GLU A 70 9.38 -6.12 10.15
N VAL A 71 10.21 -5.84 11.15
CA VAL A 71 11.67 -5.74 11.10
C VAL A 71 12.26 -6.88 10.27
#